data_AF-A0A6M4X3W0-F1
#
_entry.id   AF-A0A6M4X3W0-F1
#
_cell.length_a   1.000
_cell.length_b   1.000
_cell.length_c   1.000
_cell.angle_alpha   90.00
_cell.angle_beta   90.00
_cell.angle_gamma   90.00
#
_symmetry.space_group_name_H-M   'P 1'
#
loop_
_entity.id
_entity.type
_entity.pdbx_description
1 polymer ?
#
loop_
_entity_poly.entity_id
_entity_poly.type
_entity_poly.pdbx_seq_one_letter_code
_entity_poly.pdbx_strand_id
1 'polypeptide(L)'
;MRFSKIRYEWQSAVVLWDRLSAARDLADLRATEGPPFRYYEQAIHEIAGDVDDYERKTGLTTWRYAASATVLGVTVLERIARAKPPLTATAVEELCQEPTLGRLREALSVSAADFLPARERSPLDERKEMAQRWAELRDGVDSALESIVEIAEDKGAAHPRTEEEAAGSLDDRAQPTPHRSGVPGNPGTAARSGRGGPVRDQPGHQGPLTPTDRIGSPESRGPA
;
A
#
# COMPACT_ATOMS: atom_id res chain seq x y z
N MET A 1 -4.00 -10.91 6.73
CA MET A 1 -4.87 -9.70 6.74
C MET A 1 -6.11 -10.03 5.92
N ARG A 2 -7.34 -9.75 6.40
CA ARG A 2 -8.58 -10.12 5.67
C ARG A 2 -8.77 -9.18 4.46
N PHE A 3 -9.15 -9.72 3.30
CA PHE A 3 -9.35 -8.98 2.04
C PHE A 3 -10.19 -7.70 2.19
N SER A 4 -11.27 -7.77 2.99
CA SER A 4 -12.12 -6.61 3.27
C SER A 4 -11.36 -5.45 3.94
N LYS A 5 -10.39 -5.74 4.80
CA LYS A 5 -9.58 -4.70 5.45
C LYS A 5 -8.73 -3.95 4.41
N ILE A 6 -8.05 -4.67 3.53
CA ILE A 6 -7.20 -4.08 2.49
C ILE A 6 -8.01 -3.18 1.54
N ARG A 7 -9.20 -3.62 1.14
CA ARG A 7 -10.12 -2.79 0.35
C ARG A 7 -10.48 -1.47 1.05
N TYR A 8 -10.80 -1.52 2.34
CA TYR A 8 -11.12 -0.30 3.10
C TYR A 8 -9.90 0.62 3.25
N GLU A 9 -8.71 0.05 3.48
CA GLU A 9 -7.47 0.85 3.53
C GLU A 9 -7.22 1.56 2.19
N TRP A 10 -7.39 0.86 1.06
CA TRP A 10 -7.22 1.45 -0.27
C TRP A 10 -8.25 2.54 -0.55
N GLN A 11 -9.53 2.30 -0.28
CA GLN A 11 -10.57 3.32 -0.44
C GLN A 11 -10.30 4.56 0.43
N SER A 12 -9.78 4.36 1.64
CA SER A 12 -9.39 5.45 2.53
C SER A 12 -8.20 6.24 1.95
N ALA A 13 -7.21 5.54 1.36
CA ALA A 13 -6.08 6.17 0.70
C ALA A 13 -6.52 7.05 -0.48
N VAL A 14 -7.39 6.54 -1.34
CA VAL A 14 -7.97 7.30 -2.48
C VAL A 14 -8.68 8.56 -2.00
N VAL A 15 -9.54 8.45 -0.98
CA VAL A 15 -10.27 9.62 -0.44
C VAL A 15 -9.32 10.65 0.19
N LEU A 16 -8.24 10.22 0.84
CA LEU A 16 -7.22 11.13 1.39
C LEU A 16 -6.46 11.83 0.27
N TRP A 17 -6.11 11.11 -0.79
CA TRP A 17 -5.47 11.66 -1.98
C TRP A 17 -6.34 12.71 -2.68
N ASP A 18 -7.62 12.41 -2.92
CA ASP A 18 -8.56 13.34 -3.56
C ASP A 18 -8.67 14.66 -2.77
N ARG A 19 -8.77 14.55 -1.43
CA ARG A 19 -8.84 15.70 -0.54
C ARG A 19 -7.57 16.55 -0.58
N LEU A 20 -6.40 15.90 -0.61
CA LEU A 20 -5.12 16.60 -0.65
C LEU A 20 -4.83 17.22 -2.00
N SER A 21 -5.23 16.56 -3.09
CA SER A 21 -5.18 17.14 -4.43
C SER A 21 -6.03 18.40 -4.50
N ALA A 22 -7.28 18.36 -4.01
CA ALA A 22 -8.12 19.54 -3.93
C ALA A 22 -7.55 20.65 -3.02
N ALA A 23 -6.90 20.28 -1.90
CA ALA A 23 -6.25 21.23 -1.01
C ALA A 23 -5.02 21.90 -1.67
N ARG A 24 -4.27 21.14 -2.49
CA ARG A 24 -3.15 21.64 -3.28
C ARG A 24 -3.62 22.61 -4.36
N ASP A 25 -4.67 22.26 -5.11
CA ASP A 25 -5.25 23.16 -6.12
C ASP A 25 -5.71 24.48 -5.48
N LEU A 26 -6.32 24.42 -4.30
CA LEU A 26 -6.70 25.61 -3.53
C LEU A 26 -5.49 26.41 -3.03
N ALA A 27 -4.39 25.74 -2.66
CA ALA A 27 -3.16 26.40 -2.26
C ALA A 27 -2.53 27.15 -3.45
N ASP A 28 -2.47 26.52 -4.62
CA ASP A 28 -1.94 27.11 -5.85
C ASP A 28 -2.76 28.34 -6.27
N LEU A 29 -4.09 28.30 -6.15
CA LEU A 29 -4.96 29.45 -6.39
C LEU A 29 -4.68 30.61 -5.41
N ARG A 30 -4.47 30.28 -4.13
CA ARG A 30 -4.20 31.27 -3.05
C ARG A 30 -2.77 31.79 -3.03
N ALA A 31 -1.84 31.21 -3.79
CA ALA A 31 -0.49 31.74 -3.93
C ALA A 31 -0.50 33.20 -4.42
N THR A 32 -1.55 33.61 -5.14
CA THR A 32 -1.76 35.00 -5.59
C THR A 32 -2.26 35.96 -4.49
N GLU A 33 -2.87 35.45 -3.42
CA GLU A 33 -3.44 36.22 -2.30
C GLU A 33 -2.51 36.30 -1.08
N GLY A 34 -1.43 35.51 -1.09
CA GLY A 34 -0.45 35.40 -0.01
C GLY A 34 -0.76 34.24 0.94
N PRO A 35 0.26 33.45 1.36
CA PRO A 35 0.04 32.24 2.14
C PRO A 35 -0.48 32.54 3.56
N PRO A 36 -1.38 31.71 4.10
CA PRO A 36 -1.99 31.92 5.43
C PRO A 36 -0.97 31.82 6.57
N PHE A 37 0.15 31.13 6.37
CA PHE A 37 1.28 31.10 7.31
C PHE A 37 2.60 30.77 6.59
N ARG A 38 3.72 31.08 7.26
CA ARG A 38 5.10 31.08 6.72
C ARG A 38 5.58 29.77 6.05
N TYR A 39 5.01 28.63 6.45
CA TYR A 39 5.43 27.30 5.98
C TYR A 39 4.29 26.53 5.29
N TYR A 40 3.25 27.23 4.83
CA TYR A 40 2.04 26.61 4.29
C TYR A 40 2.33 25.71 3.08
N GLU A 41 3.04 26.23 2.08
CA GLU A 41 3.40 25.47 0.87
C GLU A 41 4.27 24.25 1.19
N GLN A 42 5.27 24.42 2.07
CA GLN A 42 6.13 23.32 2.50
C GLN A 42 5.34 22.23 3.22
N ALA A 43 4.45 22.59 4.16
CA ALA A 43 3.63 21.63 4.87
C ALA A 43 2.68 20.88 3.93
N ILE A 44 2.07 21.57 2.95
CA ILE A 44 1.20 20.93 1.95
C ILE A 44 2.01 19.99 1.06
N HIS A 45 3.21 20.38 0.64
CA HIS A 45 4.07 19.54 -0.19
C HIS A 45 4.53 18.27 0.54
N GLU A 46 4.95 18.39 1.81
CA GLU A 46 5.35 17.25 2.63
C GLU A 46 4.17 16.28 2.85
N ILE A 47 2.99 16.80 3.22
CA ILE A 47 1.80 15.97 3.42
C ILE A 47 1.36 15.30 2.11
N ALA A 48 1.43 16.02 0.97
CA ALA A 48 1.09 15.46 -0.33
C ALA A 48 2.04 14.31 -0.71
N GLY A 49 3.33 14.44 -0.43
CA GLY A 49 4.32 13.37 -0.64
C GLY A 49 4.01 12.13 0.19
N ASP A 50 3.76 12.30 1.50
CA ASP A 50 3.44 11.18 2.39
C ASP A 50 2.16 10.43 1.98
N VAL A 51 1.15 11.15 1.46
CA VAL A 51 -0.08 10.52 0.97
C VAL A 51 0.08 9.85 -0.39
N ASP A 52 0.89 10.40 -1.31
CA ASP A 52 1.27 9.68 -2.55
C ASP A 52 1.90 8.33 -2.22
N ASP A 53 2.87 8.33 -1.29
CA ASP A 53 3.54 7.11 -0.85
C ASP A 53 2.59 6.11 -0.20
N TYR A 54 1.65 6.59 0.63
CA TYR A 54 0.64 5.74 1.26
C TYR A 54 -0.34 5.13 0.26
N GLU A 55 -0.83 5.95 -0.68
CA GLU A 55 -1.76 5.56 -1.75
C GLU A 55 -1.11 4.53 -2.66
N ARG A 56 0.09 4.81 -3.16
CA ARG A 56 0.91 3.88 -3.96
C ARG A 56 1.11 2.54 -3.24
N LYS A 57 1.54 2.57 -1.98
CA LYS A 57 1.81 1.34 -1.21
C LYS A 57 0.56 0.51 -0.97
N THR A 58 -0.55 1.16 -0.66
CA THR A 58 -1.82 0.48 -0.38
C THR A 58 -2.46 -0.03 -1.67
N GLY A 59 -2.36 0.73 -2.75
CA GLY A 59 -2.72 0.34 -4.11
C GLY A 59 -1.97 -0.92 -4.54
N LEU A 60 -0.64 -0.91 -4.45
CA LEU A 60 0.19 -2.07 -4.79
C LEU A 60 -0.18 -3.30 -3.96
N THR A 61 -0.36 -3.14 -2.65
CA THR A 61 -0.76 -4.26 -1.79
C THR A 61 -2.13 -4.82 -2.23
N THR A 62 -3.10 -3.95 -2.49
CA THR A 62 -4.44 -4.34 -2.94
C THR A 62 -4.39 -5.05 -4.28
N TRP A 63 -3.62 -4.52 -5.22
CA TRP A 63 -3.38 -5.10 -6.53
C TRP A 63 -2.86 -6.54 -6.41
N ARG A 64 -1.80 -6.77 -5.64
CA ARG A 64 -1.20 -8.12 -5.45
C ARG A 64 -2.22 -9.13 -4.98
N TYR A 65 -3.00 -8.79 -3.95
CA TYR A 65 -4.05 -9.69 -3.44
C TYR A 65 -5.18 -9.90 -4.44
N ALA A 66 -5.63 -8.86 -5.12
CA ALA A 66 -6.71 -8.94 -6.10
C ALA A 66 -6.29 -9.78 -7.33
N ALA A 67 -5.05 -9.61 -7.81
CA ALA A 67 -4.49 -10.35 -8.92
C ALA A 67 -4.36 -11.85 -8.57
N SER A 68 -3.75 -12.20 -7.43
CA SER A 68 -3.66 -13.59 -6.97
C SER A 68 -5.04 -14.23 -6.78
N ALA A 69 -5.98 -13.52 -6.16
CA ALA A 69 -7.35 -14.00 -5.97
C ALA A 69 -8.07 -14.25 -7.30
N THR A 70 -7.88 -13.36 -8.28
CA THR A 70 -8.43 -13.50 -9.64
C THR A 70 -7.86 -14.73 -10.33
N VAL A 71 -6.53 -14.88 -10.36
CA VAL A 71 -5.87 -16.03 -11.00
C VAL A 71 -6.30 -17.34 -10.33
N LEU A 72 -6.34 -17.39 -9.00
CA LEU A 72 -6.82 -18.56 -8.27
C LEU A 72 -8.30 -18.87 -8.59
N GLY A 73 -9.17 -17.86 -8.55
CA GLY A 73 -10.60 -18.00 -8.81
C GLY A 73 -10.88 -18.55 -10.21
N VAL A 74 -10.26 -17.95 -11.25
CA VAL A 74 -10.35 -18.43 -12.63
C VAL A 74 -9.84 -19.86 -12.75
N THR A 75 -8.69 -20.15 -12.15
CA THR A 75 -8.09 -21.49 -12.19
C THR A 75 -8.99 -22.56 -11.58
N VAL A 76 -9.69 -22.24 -10.47
CA VAL A 76 -10.66 -23.13 -9.84
C VAL A 76 -11.88 -23.31 -10.75
N LEU A 77 -12.45 -22.23 -11.29
CA LEU A 77 -13.60 -22.29 -12.19
C LEU A 77 -13.31 -23.12 -13.44
N GLU A 78 -12.14 -22.94 -14.05
CA GLU A 78 -11.72 -23.69 -15.23
C GLU A 78 -11.56 -25.18 -14.93
N ARG A 79 -11.02 -25.53 -13.76
CA ARG A 79 -10.93 -26.93 -13.32
C ARG A 79 -12.32 -27.54 -13.15
N ILE A 80 -13.24 -26.84 -12.51
CA ILE A 80 -14.62 -27.30 -12.32
C ILE A 80 -15.31 -27.51 -13.67
N ALA A 81 -15.24 -26.51 -14.56
CA ALA A 81 -15.85 -26.57 -15.89
C ALA A 81 -15.31 -27.73 -16.74
N ARG A 82 -14.01 -28.06 -16.59
CA ARG A 82 -13.35 -29.15 -17.33
C ARG A 82 -13.31 -30.48 -16.58
N ALA A 83 -13.97 -30.59 -15.43
CA ALA A 83 -13.94 -31.76 -14.55
C ALA A 83 -12.51 -32.27 -14.23
N LYS A 84 -11.56 -31.33 -14.08
CA LYS A 84 -10.16 -31.64 -13.73
C LYS A 84 -10.04 -32.01 -12.24
N PRO A 85 -9.00 -32.76 -11.84
CA PRO A 85 -8.75 -33.08 -10.44
C PRO A 85 -8.63 -31.83 -9.55
N PRO A 86 -8.97 -31.94 -8.25
CA PRO A 86 -8.80 -30.85 -7.29
C PRO A 86 -7.35 -30.35 -7.23
N LEU A 87 -7.21 -29.07 -6.88
CA LEU A 87 -5.92 -28.47 -6.58
C LEU A 87 -5.28 -29.13 -5.35
N THR A 88 -3.97 -29.36 -5.41
CA THR A 88 -3.18 -29.71 -4.24
C THR A 88 -2.95 -28.48 -3.38
N ALA A 89 -2.67 -28.67 -2.08
CA ALA A 89 -2.37 -27.55 -1.18
C ALA A 89 -1.19 -26.70 -1.67
N THR A 90 -0.12 -27.35 -2.17
CA THR A 90 1.05 -26.66 -2.75
C THR A 90 0.68 -25.81 -3.96
N ALA A 91 -0.16 -26.34 -4.87
CA ALA A 91 -0.59 -25.57 -6.03
C ALA A 91 -1.47 -24.37 -5.66
N VAL A 92 -2.27 -24.48 -4.58
CA VAL A 92 -3.00 -23.32 -4.04
C VAL A 92 -2.03 -22.28 -3.46
N GLU A 93 -1.02 -22.71 -2.72
CA GLU A 93 -0.02 -21.81 -2.13
C GLU A 93 0.77 -21.04 -3.20
N GLU A 94 1.13 -21.71 -4.31
CA GLU A 94 1.76 -21.09 -5.48
C GLU A 94 0.83 -20.10 -6.19
N LEU A 95 -0.47 -20.39 -6.29
CA LEU A 95 -1.48 -19.49 -6.88
C LEU A 95 -1.78 -18.28 -6.00
N CYS A 96 -1.54 -18.39 -4.70
CA CYS A 96 -1.68 -17.28 -3.76
C CYS A 96 -0.51 -16.30 -3.77
N GLN A 97 0.60 -16.64 -4.45
CA GLN A 97 1.68 -15.68 -4.70
C GLN A 97 1.25 -14.63 -5.72
N GLU A 98 1.95 -13.50 -5.73
CA GLU A 98 1.72 -12.44 -6.72
C GLU A 98 1.93 -13.00 -8.15
N PRO A 99 0.90 -12.95 -9.01
CA PRO A 99 1.06 -13.34 -10.40
C PRO A 99 1.77 -12.24 -11.18
N THR A 100 2.49 -12.61 -12.22
CA THR A 100 2.92 -11.66 -13.25
C THR A 100 1.71 -11.08 -13.98
N LEU A 101 1.87 -9.90 -14.60
CA LEU A 101 0.81 -9.29 -15.40
C LEU A 101 0.37 -10.20 -16.56
N GLY A 102 1.31 -10.91 -17.20
CA GLY A 102 1.02 -11.90 -18.23
C GLY A 102 0.13 -13.04 -17.73
N ARG A 103 0.41 -13.58 -16.53
CA ARG A 103 -0.41 -14.64 -15.94
C ARG A 103 -1.82 -14.17 -15.59
N LEU A 104 -1.96 -12.92 -15.16
CA LEU A 104 -3.27 -12.32 -14.93
C LEU A 104 -4.03 -12.10 -16.25
N ARG A 105 -3.35 -11.58 -17.28
CA ARG A 105 -3.90 -11.41 -18.64
C ARG A 105 -4.40 -12.73 -19.21
N GLU A 106 -3.62 -13.80 -19.08
CA GLU A 106 -4.01 -15.16 -19.49
C GLU A 106 -5.26 -15.64 -18.74
N ALA A 107 -5.30 -15.47 -17.42
CA ALA A 107 -6.47 -15.85 -16.62
C ALA A 107 -7.73 -15.08 -17.06
N LEU A 108 -7.62 -13.77 -17.30
CA LEU A 108 -8.72 -12.93 -17.75
C LEU A 108 -9.12 -13.16 -19.22
N SER A 109 -8.27 -13.82 -20.00
CA SER A 109 -8.58 -14.21 -21.39
C SER A 109 -9.58 -15.35 -21.46
N VAL A 110 -9.75 -16.14 -20.39
CA VAL A 110 -10.79 -17.17 -20.33
C VAL A 110 -12.16 -16.50 -20.31
N SER A 111 -13.05 -16.92 -21.21
CA SER A 111 -14.38 -16.34 -21.34
C SER A 111 -15.21 -16.63 -20.09
N ALA A 112 -15.76 -15.59 -19.45
CA ALA A 112 -16.67 -15.76 -18.34
C ALA A 112 -17.91 -16.59 -18.70
N ALA A 113 -18.29 -16.62 -19.98
CA ALA A 113 -19.41 -17.42 -20.48
C ALA A 113 -19.15 -18.93 -20.33
N ASP A 114 -17.88 -19.38 -20.36
CA ASP A 114 -17.52 -20.79 -20.25
C ASP A 114 -17.76 -21.34 -18.83
N PHE A 115 -17.89 -20.46 -17.84
CA PHE A 115 -18.13 -20.83 -16.44
C PHE A 115 -19.61 -20.80 -16.05
N LEU A 116 -20.49 -20.30 -16.93
CA LEU A 116 -21.89 -20.08 -16.61
C LEU A 116 -22.74 -21.27 -17.04
N PRO A 117 -23.51 -21.90 -16.13
CA PRO A 117 -24.41 -22.97 -16.52
C PRO A 117 -25.50 -22.44 -17.46
N ALA A 118 -25.84 -23.22 -18.49
CA ALA A 118 -26.95 -22.93 -19.39
C ALA A 118 -28.28 -23.06 -18.63
N ARG A 119 -28.68 -22.03 -17.87
CA ARG A 119 -30.01 -21.96 -17.23
C ARG A 119 -31.03 -21.25 -18.12
N GLU A 120 -32.24 -21.80 -18.14
CA GLU A 120 -33.38 -21.40 -19.00
C GLU A 120 -34.24 -20.24 -18.47
N ARG A 121 -34.02 -19.71 -17.26
CA ARG A 121 -34.90 -18.66 -16.71
C ARG A 121 -34.12 -17.46 -16.18
N SER A 122 -34.39 -16.30 -16.79
CA SER A 122 -33.99 -14.92 -16.44
C SER A 122 -32.49 -14.50 -16.36
N PRO A 123 -31.56 -14.85 -17.27
CA PRO A 123 -30.12 -14.63 -17.04
C PRO A 123 -29.35 -13.89 -18.17
N LEU A 124 -30.00 -13.33 -19.20
CA LEU A 124 -29.27 -12.72 -20.33
C LEU A 124 -28.54 -11.43 -19.92
N ASP A 125 -29.19 -10.57 -19.14
CA ASP A 125 -28.58 -9.32 -18.67
C ASP A 125 -27.46 -9.58 -17.66
N GLU A 126 -27.63 -10.49 -16.69
CA GLU A 126 -26.56 -10.83 -15.74
C GLU A 126 -25.33 -11.46 -16.41
N ARG A 127 -25.52 -12.34 -17.41
CA ARG A 127 -24.40 -12.89 -18.18
C ARG A 127 -23.69 -11.81 -18.99
N LYS A 128 -24.46 -10.90 -19.59
CA LYS A 128 -23.93 -9.79 -20.37
C LYS A 128 -23.18 -8.80 -19.49
N GLU A 129 -23.73 -8.42 -18.34
CA GLU A 129 -23.08 -7.57 -17.34
C GLU A 129 -21.79 -8.20 -16.83
N MET A 130 -21.79 -9.50 -16.54
CA MET A 130 -20.59 -10.18 -16.09
C MET A 130 -19.53 -10.27 -17.19
N ALA A 131 -19.94 -10.59 -18.42
CA ALA A 131 -19.03 -10.58 -19.57
C ALA A 131 -18.44 -9.17 -19.81
N GLN A 132 -19.24 -8.13 -19.65
CA GLN A 132 -18.79 -6.73 -19.76
C GLN A 132 -17.79 -6.38 -18.67
N ARG A 133 -18.10 -6.64 -17.39
CA ARG A 133 -17.15 -6.38 -16.28
C ARG A 133 -15.85 -7.16 -16.45
N TRP A 134 -15.94 -8.37 -16.99
CA TRP A 134 -14.76 -9.20 -17.28
C TRP A 134 -13.91 -8.62 -18.41
N ALA A 135 -14.54 -8.08 -19.45
CA ALA A 135 -13.86 -7.36 -20.53
C ALA A 135 -13.19 -6.09 -20.00
N GLU A 136 -13.90 -5.28 -19.20
CA GLU A 136 -13.36 -4.07 -18.57
C GLU A 136 -12.12 -4.37 -17.70
N LEU A 137 -12.13 -5.48 -16.95
CA LEU A 137 -10.96 -5.93 -16.19
C LEU A 137 -9.78 -6.29 -17.10
N ARG A 138 -10.04 -6.99 -18.21
CA ARG A 138 -8.99 -7.36 -19.17
C ARG A 138 -8.40 -6.12 -19.84
N ASP A 139 -9.25 -5.23 -20.32
CA ASP A 139 -8.86 -3.98 -20.97
C ASP A 139 -8.03 -3.10 -20.01
N GLY A 140 -8.37 -3.11 -18.71
CA GLY A 140 -7.58 -2.45 -17.68
C GLY A 140 -6.19 -3.05 -17.48
N VAL A 141 -6.04 -4.38 -17.57
CA VAL A 141 -4.72 -5.05 -17.51
C VAL A 141 -3.89 -4.74 -18.76
N ASP A 142 -4.51 -4.75 -19.94
CA ASP A 142 -3.84 -4.40 -21.20
C ASP A 142 -3.37 -2.93 -21.16
N SER A 143 -4.23 -2.01 -20.70
CA SER A 143 -3.86 -0.59 -20.51
C SER A 143 -2.71 -0.40 -19.51
N ALA A 144 -2.65 -1.21 -18.46
CA ALA A 144 -1.55 -1.17 -17.49
C ALA A 144 -0.22 -1.63 -18.10
N LEU A 145 -0.25 -2.66 -18.97
CA LEU A 145 0.93 -3.11 -19.71
C LEU A 145 1.46 -2.01 -20.64
N GLU A 146 0.57 -1.38 -21.40
CA GLU A 146 0.90 -0.24 -22.26
C GLU A 146 1.54 0.90 -21.45
N SER A 147 0.92 1.28 -20.32
CA SER A 147 1.42 2.33 -19.44
C SER A 147 2.82 2.01 -18.87
N ILE A 148 3.10 0.74 -18.57
CA ILE A 148 4.42 0.34 -18.07
C ILE A 148 5.51 0.56 -19.13
N VAL A 149 5.21 0.22 -20.40
CA VAL A 149 6.11 0.45 -21.53
C VAL A 149 6.33 1.94 -21.74
N GLU A 150 5.26 2.73 -21.80
CA GLU A 150 5.34 4.20 -21.97
C GLU A 150 6.21 4.83 -20.88
N ILE A 151 5.99 4.48 -19.61
CA ILE A 151 6.79 5.01 -18.50
C ILE A 151 8.26 4.57 -18.58
N ALA A 152 8.54 3.36 -19.08
CA ALA A 152 9.91 2.89 -19.26
C ALA A 152 10.62 3.68 -20.37
N GLU A 153 9.92 3.99 -21.45
CA GLU A 153 10.42 4.84 -22.54
C GLU A 153 10.68 6.26 -22.08
N ASP A 154 9.72 6.90 -21.40
CA ASP A 154 9.84 8.26 -20.87
C ASP A 154 11.02 8.40 -19.90
N LYS A 155 11.29 7.35 -19.11
CA LYS A 155 12.42 7.32 -18.17
C LYS A 155 13.74 6.92 -18.81
N GLY A 156 13.76 6.60 -20.11
CA GLY A 156 14.94 6.08 -20.80
C GLY A 156 15.45 4.76 -20.20
N ALA A 157 14.57 3.97 -19.57
CA ALA A 157 14.93 2.70 -18.97
C ALA A 157 15.34 1.68 -20.05
N ALA A 158 16.18 0.70 -19.69
CA ALA A 158 16.55 -0.35 -20.63
C ALA A 158 15.35 -1.22 -21.04
N HIS A 159 14.45 -1.50 -20.09
CA HIS A 159 13.28 -2.38 -20.21
C HIS A 159 12.11 -1.90 -19.32
N PRO A 160 10.87 -2.36 -19.58
CA PRO A 160 10.43 -3.10 -20.77
C PRO A 160 10.32 -2.23 -22.03
N ARG A 161 10.53 -2.82 -23.21
CA ARG A 161 10.38 -2.19 -24.54
C ARG A 161 9.14 -2.63 -25.29
N THR A 162 8.47 -3.67 -24.80
CA THR A 162 7.31 -4.29 -25.41
C THR A 162 6.33 -4.72 -24.32
N GLU A 163 5.07 -4.92 -24.70
CA GLU A 163 4.06 -5.47 -23.78
C GLU A 163 4.43 -6.87 -23.29
N GLU A 164 5.05 -7.71 -24.12
CA GLU A 164 5.50 -9.05 -23.71
C GLU A 164 6.58 -8.99 -22.62
N GLU A 165 7.50 -8.03 -22.71
CA GLU A 165 8.48 -7.79 -21.64
C GLU A 165 7.80 -7.24 -20.39
N ALA A 166 6.83 -6.33 -20.54
CA ALA A 166 6.04 -5.82 -19.42
C ALA A 166 5.22 -6.92 -18.74
N ALA A 167 4.70 -7.90 -19.51
CA ALA A 167 3.93 -9.03 -19.01
C ALA A 167 4.75 -9.96 -18.11
N GLY A 168 6.07 -10.03 -18.31
CA GLY A 168 6.99 -10.76 -17.43
C GLY A 168 7.35 -10.02 -16.14
N SER A 169 6.98 -8.75 -16.02
CA SER A 169 7.30 -7.94 -14.84
C SER A 169 6.38 -8.29 -13.66
N LEU A 170 6.97 -8.44 -12.49
CA LEU A 170 6.26 -8.24 -11.23
C LEU A 170 6.04 -6.73 -11.06
N ASP A 171 5.00 -6.32 -10.34
CA ASP A 171 4.78 -4.90 -10.05
C ASP A 171 5.72 -4.45 -8.91
N ASP A 172 7.03 -4.55 -9.16
CA ASP A 172 8.11 -4.38 -8.19
C ASP A 172 8.49 -2.90 -7.96
N ARG A 173 7.64 -1.94 -8.34
CA ARG A 173 7.91 -0.48 -8.18
C ARG A 173 7.85 0.03 -6.72
N ALA A 174 8.26 -0.79 -5.77
CA ALA A 174 8.49 -0.41 -4.38
C ALA A 174 9.81 -0.99 -3.85
N GLN A 175 10.94 -0.55 -4.41
CA GLN A 175 12.13 -0.43 -3.58
C GLN A 175 12.24 1.02 -3.12
N PRO A 176 12.09 1.32 -1.80
CA PRO A 176 12.49 2.61 -1.29
C PRO A 176 13.99 2.74 -1.56
N THR A 177 14.39 3.76 -2.31
CA THR A 177 15.80 4.16 -2.30
C THR A 177 16.15 4.47 -0.84
N PRO A 178 17.20 3.88 -0.27
CA PRO A 178 17.58 4.22 1.08
C PRO A 178 17.97 5.71 1.07
N HIS A 179 17.14 6.54 1.69
CA HIS A 179 17.49 7.92 1.98
C HIS A 179 18.80 7.89 2.78
N ARG A 180 19.88 8.24 2.10
CA ARG A 180 21.18 8.50 2.68
C ARG A 180 21.01 9.71 3.58
N SER A 181 20.67 9.46 4.85
CA SER A 181 20.76 10.46 5.92
C SER A 181 22.24 10.79 6.13
N GLY A 182 22.75 11.66 5.26
CA GLY A 182 24.04 12.30 5.40
C GLY A 182 23.86 13.54 6.24
N VAL A 183 23.88 13.38 7.56
CA VAL A 183 24.23 14.48 8.46
C VAL A 183 25.64 14.95 8.05
N PRO A 184 25.85 16.20 7.63
CA PRO A 184 27.20 16.69 7.38
C PRO A 184 27.93 16.81 8.73
N GLY A 185 28.81 15.85 8.99
CA GLY A 185 29.75 15.90 10.09
C GLY A 185 30.71 17.06 9.90
N ASN A 186 30.62 18.03 10.80
CA ASN A 186 31.48 19.20 10.88
C ASN A 186 32.94 18.77 11.16
N PRO A 187 33.93 19.10 10.29
CA PRO A 187 35.32 18.76 10.53
C PRO A 187 35.98 19.89 11.35
N GLY A 188 36.00 19.73 12.66
CA GLY A 188 36.70 20.68 13.52
C GLY A 188 36.82 20.18 14.95
N THR A 189 37.95 19.55 15.25
CA THR A 189 38.81 19.78 16.44
C THR A 189 39.57 18.48 16.75
N ALA A 190 40.79 18.40 16.23
CA ALA A 190 41.80 17.50 16.75
C ALA A 190 42.44 18.12 18.00
N ALA A 191 42.98 17.23 18.84
CA ALA A 191 43.80 17.44 20.04
C ALA A 191 43.05 17.70 21.36
N ARG A 192 43.09 16.73 22.29
CA ARG A 192 44.23 16.59 23.21
C ARG A 192 44.12 15.32 24.05
N SER A 193 45.16 14.50 23.94
CA SER A 193 45.49 13.36 24.80
C SER A 193 45.83 13.82 26.22
N GLY A 194 45.36 13.08 27.24
CA GLY A 194 45.73 13.32 28.64
C GLY A 194 45.24 12.21 29.58
N ARG A 195 46.15 11.27 29.87
CA ARG A 195 46.04 10.21 30.90
C ARG A 195 45.83 10.77 32.31
N GLY A 196 45.10 10.04 33.15
CA GLY A 196 45.16 10.15 34.61
C GLY A 196 44.24 9.14 35.30
N GLY A 197 44.83 8.16 35.99
CA GLY A 197 44.17 7.02 36.64
C GLY A 197 43.49 7.33 38.00
N PRO A 198 43.17 6.28 38.80
CA PRO A 198 41.93 6.16 39.56
C PRO A 198 42.05 6.52 41.05
N VAL A 199 40.92 6.83 41.69
CA VAL A 199 40.78 6.90 43.15
C VAL A 199 39.49 6.19 43.59
N ARG A 200 39.65 5.23 44.51
CA ARG A 200 38.63 4.55 45.30
C ARG A 200 38.07 5.48 46.39
N ASP A 201 36.80 5.33 46.75
CA ASP A 201 36.34 4.82 48.06
C ASP A 201 34.85 5.14 48.32
N GLN A 202 34.10 4.08 48.62
CA GLN A 202 32.82 4.04 49.37
C GLN A 202 33.12 4.32 50.88
N PRO A 203 32.16 4.64 51.80
CA PRO A 203 30.87 3.94 51.95
C PRO A 203 29.66 4.67 52.61
N GLY A 204 28.49 4.01 52.51
CA GLY A 204 27.56 3.77 53.63
C GLY A 204 26.55 4.85 54.07
N HIS A 205 25.25 4.58 53.94
CA HIS A 205 24.37 4.23 55.08
C HIS A 205 22.88 4.03 54.72
N GLN A 206 22.36 2.88 55.16
CA GLN A 206 21.05 2.56 55.77
C GLN A 206 19.72 3.11 55.16
N GLY A 207 18.81 2.20 54.79
CA GLY A 207 17.35 2.45 54.75
C GLY A 207 16.72 2.31 56.15
N PRO A 208 15.43 1.90 56.32
CA PRO A 208 14.25 1.94 55.45
C PRO A 208 13.08 2.73 56.13
N LEU A 209 11.85 2.71 55.59
CA LEU A 209 10.54 2.60 56.27
C LEU A 209 9.36 3.04 55.37
N THR A 210 8.46 2.11 55.05
CA THR A 210 7.00 2.34 54.90
C THR A 210 6.33 2.08 56.28
N PRO A 211 5.00 2.21 56.54
CA PRO A 211 3.84 2.50 55.67
C PRO A 211 2.75 3.42 56.29
N THR A 212 1.59 3.47 55.62
CA THR A 212 0.20 3.56 56.12
C THR A 212 -0.55 4.92 56.11
N ASP A 213 -1.69 4.87 55.38
CA ASP A 213 -3.04 5.28 55.81
C ASP A 213 -3.35 6.75 56.13
N ARG A 214 -4.30 7.36 55.39
CA ARG A 214 -5.76 7.32 55.70
C ARG A 214 -6.52 8.50 55.06
N ILE A 215 -7.61 8.14 54.38
CA ILE A 215 -8.99 8.65 54.54
C ILE A 215 -9.24 10.16 54.46
N GLY A 216 -10.18 10.54 53.56
CA GLY A 216 -11.06 11.68 53.81
C GLY A 216 -11.73 12.30 52.58
N SER A 217 -12.73 11.63 51.99
CA SER A 217 -13.91 12.36 51.49
C SER A 217 -14.80 12.69 52.69
N PRO A 218 -15.56 13.79 52.67
CA PRO A 218 -16.95 13.68 52.21
C PRO A 218 -17.53 14.92 51.48
N GLU A 219 -18.56 14.61 50.68
CA GLU A 219 -19.85 15.29 50.48
C GLU A 219 -20.01 16.77 50.93
N SER A 220 -20.69 17.61 50.14
CA SER A 220 -22.16 17.62 50.04
C SER A 220 -22.71 18.83 49.26
N ARG A 221 -23.81 18.55 48.53
CA ARG A 221 -25.01 19.40 48.29
C ARG A 221 -24.93 20.64 47.39
N GLY A 222 -25.63 20.55 46.25
CA GLY A 222 -26.27 21.69 45.57
C GLY A 222 -27.56 22.13 46.30
N PRO A 223 -28.67 22.45 45.60
CA PRO A 223 -28.84 23.14 44.32
C PRO A 223 -29.68 24.44 44.49
N ALA A 224 -29.82 25.21 43.41
CA ALA A 224 -30.98 26.04 43.13
C ALA A 224 -31.10 26.21 41.61
#